data_AF-A0A4Y9ZAI7-F1
#
_entry.id   AF-A0A4Y9ZAI7-F1
#
_cell.length_a   1.000
_cell.length_b   1.000
_cell.length_c   1.000
_cell.angle_alpha   90.00
_cell.angle_beta   90.00
_cell.angle_gamma   90.00
#
_symmetry.space_group_name_H-M   'P 1'
#
loop_
_entity.id
_entity.type
_entity.pdbx_description
1 polymer ?
#
loop_
_entity_poly.entity_id
_entity_poly.type
_entity_poly.pdbx_seq_one_letter_code
_entity_poly.pdbx_strand_id
1 'polypeptide(L)'
;MSPDSSVCSITKLSIHGADATENETPPSSFGLPGELSLAIGKRKREEDMSQPSRKRLELHPEQRMFFIYAVERFTIDRRLVGGHTTPAVWSPKRPILTHHGRKIADFEDIFELVDAIYDAIKGLYIVLHTTRRIHIEYFGLGHRDLCFRGILHRDIRSDNIFIYPRSLTDISEGTTGCLLYVGNTKNTSKWYPKPAAFEDKAKALRLNADLKEDFKVSLEPSAVRSLLSRYSNQINLASNYVALVMSIYTDLGDKKKPLSKEDLRLLEWKPLCPPPLWDDREIIDQERTGTRAFMSAEVVMQGYLFDKKWAAPSIFVHSAIHDLESFFWVLLHICLTRAGPGKARRNGVRPDTPDTDKELCDQICALFDNPDNGSLSLAKRQIIESSEDLEKVIQPLFHPYFSCLNDLLSEWKKILMFGYKTYHDGYTPGVIHDQVLQVIDQERKKLKLKLELHSAVRLQAAEKEMRRRTDDLKQIDAVSPET
;
A
#
# COMPACT_ATOMS: atom_id res chain seq x y z
N MET A 1 47.41 -30.63 15.43
CA MET A 1 46.46 -30.95 16.52
C MET A 1 45.65 -29.70 16.76
N SER A 2 44.38 -29.73 16.33
CA SER A 2 43.46 -28.60 16.33
C SER A 2 42.95 -28.29 17.75
N PRO A 3 42.66 -27.03 18.10
CA PRO A 3 41.86 -26.71 19.27
C PRO A 3 40.39 -26.47 18.90
N ASP A 4 39.59 -26.73 19.91
CA ASP A 4 38.14 -26.83 19.98
C ASP A 4 37.32 -25.66 19.40
N SER A 5 36.26 -26.04 18.70
CA SER A 5 35.14 -25.19 18.33
C SER A 5 34.15 -25.08 19.49
N SER A 6 34.16 -23.97 20.23
CA SER A 6 33.08 -23.65 21.17
C SER A 6 31.89 -23.06 20.42
N VAL A 7 30.78 -23.81 20.42
CA VAL A 7 29.46 -23.39 19.94
C VAL A 7 28.94 -22.28 20.86
N CYS A 8 28.76 -21.09 20.31
CA CYS A 8 28.13 -19.96 21.00
C CYS A 8 26.64 -19.94 20.67
N SER A 9 25.80 -20.26 21.66
CA SER A 9 24.34 -20.22 21.59
C SER A 9 23.88 -18.77 21.52
N ILE A 10 23.39 -18.34 20.34
CA ILE A 10 22.81 -17.02 20.09
C ILE A 10 21.29 -17.15 20.09
N THR A 11 20.60 -16.28 20.82
CA THR A 11 19.15 -16.03 20.74
C THR A 11 18.80 -15.45 19.36
N LYS A 12 18.75 -16.30 18.34
CA LYS A 12 18.18 -15.97 17.03
C LYS A 12 16.66 -15.79 17.19
N LEU A 13 16.02 -15.10 16.25
CA LEU A 13 14.60 -15.32 15.92
C LEU A 13 14.44 -16.84 15.73
N SER A 14 14.07 -17.53 16.81
CA SER A 14 13.92 -18.97 16.83
C SER A 14 12.61 -19.25 16.12
N ILE A 15 12.69 -19.47 14.81
CA ILE A 15 11.62 -20.05 14.03
C ILE A 15 11.52 -21.50 14.52
N HIS A 16 10.78 -21.73 15.61
CA HIS A 16 10.44 -23.08 16.02
C HIS A 16 9.55 -23.67 14.93
N GLY A 17 10.12 -24.60 14.15
CA GLY A 17 9.38 -25.43 13.23
C GLY A 17 8.30 -26.18 14.00
N ALA A 18 7.05 -25.99 13.59
CA ALA A 18 5.94 -26.80 14.07
C ALA A 18 6.01 -28.16 13.37
N ASP A 19 6.21 -29.23 14.14
CA ASP A 19 6.03 -30.60 13.68
C ASP A 19 4.57 -30.79 13.24
N ALA A 20 4.39 -31.16 11.98
CA ALA A 20 3.11 -31.54 11.41
C ALA A 20 2.83 -33.01 11.74
N THR A 21 1.98 -33.26 12.73
CA THR A 21 1.35 -34.57 12.89
C THR A 21 0.19 -34.69 11.91
N GLU A 22 0.32 -35.64 10.99
CA GLU A 22 -0.73 -36.09 10.07
C GLU A 22 -1.93 -36.62 10.87
N ASN A 23 -3.13 -36.07 10.61
CA ASN A 23 -4.38 -36.65 11.04
C ASN A 23 -5.26 -36.90 9.82
N GLU A 24 -5.52 -38.18 9.57
CA GLU A 24 -6.43 -38.70 8.56
C GLU A 24 -7.85 -38.17 8.81
N THR A 25 -8.53 -37.72 7.74
CA THR A 25 -9.96 -37.37 7.77
C THR A 25 -10.73 -38.31 6.82
N PRO A 26 -11.85 -38.90 7.24
CA PRO A 26 -12.65 -39.81 6.41
C PRO A 26 -13.60 -39.07 5.46
N PRO A 27 -14.14 -39.75 4.42
CA PRO A 27 -14.91 -39.08 3.37
C PRO A 27 -16.37 -38.88 3.77
N SER A 28 -16.86 -37.64 3.67
CA SER A 28 -18.28 -37.31 3.73
C SER A 28 -18.80 -36.92 2.35
N SER A 29 -19.67 -37.76 1.81
CA SER A 29 -20.49 -37.49 0.63
C SER A 29 -21.69 -36.61 1.00
N PHE A 30 -21.88 -35.50 0.31
CA PHE A 30 -23.14 -34.75 0.34
C PHE A 30 -23.54 -34.33 -1.07
N GLY A 31 -24.81 -34.62 -1.38
CA GLY A 31 -25.45 -34.42 -2.67
C GLY A 31 -25.76 -32.96 -2.99
N LEU A 32 -25.75 -32.68 -4.29
CA LEU A 32 -26.21 -31.44 -4.90
C LEU A 32 -27.74 -31.38 -4.94
N PRO A 33 -28.31 -30.18 -4.84
CA PRO A 33 -29.52 -29.90 -5.60
C PRO A 33 -29.45 -28.59 -6.40
N GLY A 34 -29.98 -28.65 -7.62
CA GLY A 34 -30.89 -27.63 -8.14
C GLY A 34 -30.29 -26.56 -9.03
N GLU A 35 -30.33 -26.81 -10.34
CA GLU A 35 -30.25 -25.79 -11.39
C GLU A 35 -31.38 -24.76 -11.25
N LEU A 36 -31.03 -23.48 -11.35
CA LEU A 36 -31.97 -22.36 -11.43
C LEU A 36 -31.74 -21.63 -12.75
N SER A 37 -32.67 -21.83 -13.69
CA SER A 37 -32.70 -21.17 -14.99
C SER A 37 -33.01 -19.68 -14.85
N LEU A 38 -32.18 -18.82 -15.43
CA LEU A 38 -32.36 -17.37 -15.44
C LEU A 38 -32.84 -16.92 -16.83
N ALA A 39 -34.03 -16.32 -16.87
CA ALA A 39 -34.64 -15.75 -18.07
C ALA A 39 -33.96 -14.43 -18.46
N ILE A 40 -33.48 -14.34 -19.71
CA ILE A 40 -32.89 -13.12 -20.29
C ILE A 40 -33.98 -12.30 -20.98
N GLY A 41 -34.34 -11.16 -20.40
CA GLY A 41 -35.18 -10.15 -21.04
C GLY A 41 -34.35 -9.18 -21.89
N LYS A 42 -34.62 -9.13 -23.20
CA LYS A 42 -34.02 -8.18 -24.15
C LYS A 42 -34.57 -6.76 -23.91
N ARG A 43 -33.70 -5.76 -23.69
CA ARG A 43 -34.04 -4.33 -23.78
C ARG A 43 -33.49 -3.71 -25.05
N LYS A 44 -34.38 -3.03 -25.77
CA LYS A 44 -34.17 -2.22 -26.98
C LYS A 44 -33.51 -0.89 -26.57
N ARG A 45 -32.47 -0.44 -27.28
CA ARG A 45 -31.93 0.93 -27.20
C ARG A 45 -32.29 1.68 -28.47
N GLU A 46 -32.85 2.87 -28.31
CA GLU A 46 -33.03 3.87 -29.35
C GLU A 46 -31.77 4.74 -29.43
N GLU A 47 -31.36 5.03 -30.66
CA GLU A 47 -30.31 5.97 -31.03
C GLU A 47 -30.91 7.37 -31.16
N ASP A 48 -30.15 8.41 -30.78
CA ASP A 48 -30.35 9.72 -31.40
C ASP A 48 -29.06 10.53 -31.50
N MET A 49 -28.96 11.26 -32.62
CA MET A 49 -27.78 11.95 -33.14
C MET A 49 -27.67 13.40 -32.67
N SER A 50 -26.43 13.88 -32.47
CA SER A 50 -25.93 15.12 -33.10
C SER A 50 -24.44 15.34 -32.79
N GLN A 51 -23.63 15.55 -33.84
CA GLN A 51 -22.26 16.08 -33.73
C GLN A 51 -22.15 17.39 -34.51
N PRO A 52 -21.47 18.42 -33.98
CA PRO A 52 -21.10 19.60 -34.76
C PRO A 52 -19.70 19.46 -35.37
N SER A 53 -19.57 20.04 -36.55
CA SER A 53 -18.43 20.02 -37.46
C SER A 53 -17.16 20.68 -36.89
N ARG A 54 -16.01 20.00 -37.05
CA ARG A 54 -14.68 20.55 -36.75
C ARG A 54 -14.03 21.12 -38.00
N LYS A 55 -13.71 22.41 -37.98
CA LYS A 55 -12.76 23.02 -38.93
C LYS A 55 -11.35 22.52 -38.66
N ARG A 56 -10.65 22.13 -39.73
CA ARG A 56 -9.28 21.62 -39.72
C ARG A 56 -8.31 22.81 -39.76
N LEU A 57 -7.50 22.97 -38.72
CA LEU A 57 -6.35 23.88 -38.76
C LEU A 57 -5.16 23.12 -39.37
N GLU A 58 -4.58 23.64 -40.45
CA GLU A 58 -3.39 23.05 -41.06
C GLU A 58 -2.12 23.54 -40.34
N LEU A 59 -1.27 22.59 -39.93
CA LEU A 59 0.01 22.84 -39.28
C LEU A 59 1.18 22.67 -40.26
N HIS A 60 2.25 23.42 -39.97
CA HIS A 60 3.53 23.50 -40.68
C HIS A 60 4.24 22.12 -40.76
N PRO A 61 4.95 21.80 -41.87
CA PRO A 61 5.49 20.45 -42.13
C PRO A 61 6.42 19.89 -41.05
N GLU A 62 7.23 20.71 -40.40
CA GLU A 62 8.16 20.27 -39.34
C GLU A 62 7.45 19.86 -38.04
N GLN A 63 6.26 20.40 -37.78
CA GLN A 63 5.43 20.00 -36.63
C GLN A 63 4.69 18.67 -36.88
N ARG A 64 4.59 18.20 -38.12
CA ARG A 64 4.00 16.89 -38.45
C ARG A 64 4.95 15.73 -38.14
N MET A 65 6.27 15.93 -38.25
CA MET A 65 7.27 14.88 -38.01
C MET A 65 7.36 14.46 -36.52
N PHE A 66 7.29 15.41 -35.59
CA PHE A 66 7.23 15.11 -34.14
C PHE A 66 5.89 14.51 -33.70
N PHE A 67 4.81 14.82 -34.41
CA PHE A 67 3.45 14.40 -34.07
C PHE A 67 3.18 12.92 -34.39
N ILE A 68 3.78 12.39 -35.47
CA ILE A 68 3.60 10.99 -35.88
C ILE A 68 4.36 10.03 -34.94
N TYR A 69 5.53 10.43 -34.42
CA TYR A 69 6.38 9.55 -33.62
C TYR A 69 5.88 9.30 -32.17
N ALA A 70 5.12 10.25 -31.61
CA ALA A 70 4.60 10.16 -30.23
C ALA A 70 3.18 9.57 -30.14
N VAL A 71 2.34 9.77 -31.16
CA VAL A 71 0.92 9.37 -31.15
C VAL A 71 0.73 7.94 -31.66
N GLU A 72 1.57 7.43 -32.57
CA GLU A 72 1.48 6.03 -33.01
C GLU A 72 1.86 5.00 -31.93
N ARG A 73 2.57 5.40 -30.86
CA ARG A 73 3.03 4.48 -29.81
C ARG A 73 2.08 4.25 -28.63
N PHE A 74 1.02 5.06 -28.48
CA PHE A 74 0.06 4.92 -27.38
C PHE A 74 -1.39 4.72 -27.84
N THR A 75 -1.64 4.78 -29.16
CA THR A 75 -2.99 4.71 -29.72
C THR A 75 -3.19 3.52 -30.67
N ILE A 76 -2.76 2.33 -30.26
CA ILE A 76 -3.29 1.08 -30.82
C ILE A 76 -3.50 0.11 -29.65
N ASP A 77 -4.61 0.25 -28.92
CA ASP A 77 -5.35 -0.93 -28.42
C ASP A 77 -6.79 -0.62 -27.98
N ARG A 78 -7.56 0.01 -28.87
CA ARG A 78 -9.02 0.16 -28.67
C ARG A 78 -9.87 -0.22 -29.87
N ARG A 79 -9.27 -0.84 -30.90
CA ARG A 79 -9.99 -1.30 -32.10
C ARG A 79 -9.44 -2.61 -32.66
N LEU A 80 -9.39 -3.69 -31.88
CA LEU A 80 -9.37 -5.04 -32.44
C LEU A 80 -10.12 -6.00 -31.50
N VAL A 81 -11.45 -5.92 -31.51
CA VAL A 81 -12.27 -7.08 -31.20
C VAL A 81 -12.31 -7.91 -32.49
N GLY A 82 -11.54 -9.00 -32.52
CA GLY A 82 -11.57 -9.99 -33.60
C GLY A 82 -10.31 -10.02 -34.47
N GLY A 83 -9.28 -10.74 -34.01
CA GLY A 83 -8.13 -11.08 -34.85
C GLY A 83 -7.01 -11.74 -34.04
N HIS A 84 -6.88 -13.05 -34.18
CA HIS A 84 -5.76 -13.82 -33.62
C HIS A 84 -4.45 -13.41 -34.29
N THR A 85 -3.67 -12.53 -33.65
CA THR A 85 -2.22 -12.43 -33.89
C THR A 85 -1.52 -12.27 -32.54
N THR A 86 -0.44 -13.03 -32.35
CA THR A 86 0.39 -13.01 -31.15
C THR A 86 1.03 -11.64 -30.94
N PRO A 87 0.97 -11.04 -29.73
CA PRO A 87 1.57 -9.74 -29.50
C PRO A 87 3.09 -9.86 -29.40
N ALA A 88 3.79 -9.07 -30.20
CA ALA A 88 5.23 -8.89 -30.07
C ALA A 88 5.54 -8.21 -28.73
N VAL A 89 6.48 -8.77 -27.96
CA VAL A 89 6.98 -8.18 -26.70
C VAL A 89 7.77 -6.91 -27.04
N TRP A 90 7.17 -5.74 -26.80
CA TRP A 90 7.82 -4.45 -26.97
C TRP A 90 8.49 -3.99 -25.67
N SER A 91 9.78 -3.66 -25.74
CA SER A 91 10.51 -2.98 -24.66
C SER A 91 10.20 -1.48 -24.67
N PRO A 92 9.59 -0.90 -23.63
CA PRO A 92 9.34 0.54 -23.58
C PRO A 92 10.66 1.30 -23.45
N LYS A 93 10.95 2.21 -24.40
CA LYS A 93 12.03 3.20 -24.23
C LYS A 93 11.70 4.07 -23.00
N ARG A 94 12.71 4.32 -22.16
CA ARG A 94 12.60 4.97 -20.83
C ARG A 94 11.79 6.28 -20.88
N PRO A 95 10.93 6.57 -19.88
CA PRO A 95 10.20 7.83 -19.82
C PRO A 95 11.16 9.03 -19.71
N ILE A 96 10.89 10.08 -20.48
CA ILE A 96 11.62 11.37 -20.54
C ILE A 96 11.55 12.15 -19.20
N LEU A 97 10.69 11.74 -18.27
CA LEU A 97 10.38 12.44 -17.02
C LEU A 97 11.38 12.21 -15.86
N THR A 98 12.48 11.48 -16.08
CA THR A 98 13.46 11.21 -15.02
C THR A 98 14.27 12.43 -14.57
N HIS A 99 14.19 13.57 -15.25
CA HIS A 99 15.09 14.69 -14.98
C HIS A 99 14.76 15.50 -13.71
N HIS A 100 13.52 15.49 -13.22
CA HIS A 100 13.12 16.35 -12.08
C HIS A 100 12.70 15.60 -10.81
N GLY A 101 12.40 14.30 -10.91
CA GLY A 101 12.04 13.48 -9.77
C GLY A 101 13.24 12.75 -9.20
N ARG A 102 13.33 12.66 -7.88
CA ARG A 102 14.31 11.79 -7.20
C ARG A 102 13.61 10.61 -6.53
N LYS A 103 14.35 9.53 -6.30
CA LYS A 103 13.83 8.36 -5.58
C LYS A 103 13.51 8.73 -4.13
N ILE A 104 12.52 8.10 -3.51
CA ILE A 104 12.17 8.35 -2.11
C ILE A 104 13.34 8.09 -1.17
N ALA A 105 14.24 7.17 -1.52
CA ALA A 105 15.44 6.90 -0.75
C ALA A 105 16.40 8.11 -0.68
N ASP A 106 16.21 9.11 -1.53
CA ASP A 106 17.01 10.33 -1.65
C ASP A 106 16.35 11.54 -0.96
N PHE A 107 15.45 11.30 0.00
CA PHE A 107 14.79 12.33 0.80
C PHE A 107 15.78 13.25 1.55
N GLU A 108 15.38 14.48 1.79
CA GLU A 108 16.17 15.53 2.45
C GLU A 108 15.92 15.65 3.93
N ASP A 109 14.71 15.31 4.36
CA ASP A 109 14.40 15.22 5.76
C ASP A 109 13.24 14.26 6.03
N ILE A 110 12.97 14.04 7.31
CA ILE A 110 11.95 13.10 7.75
C ILE A 110 10.54 13.52 7.32
N PHE A 111 10.29 14.82 7.15
CA PHE A 111 8.99 15.32 6.72
C PHE A 111 8.78 15.05 5.26
N GLU A 112 9.77 15.35 4.43
CA GLU A 112 9.71 15.04 3.02
C GLU A 112 9.51 13.54 2.78
N LEU A 113 10.21 12.69 3.55
CA LEU A 113 10.01 11.25 3.48
C LEU A 113 8.55 10.86 3.77
N VAL A 114 8.00 11.36 4.88
CA VAL A 114 6.63 11.03 5.32
C VAL A 114 5.58 11.63 4.38
N ASP A 115 5.76 12.87 3.92
CA ASP A 115 4.90 13.55 2.94
C ASP A 115 4.93 12.81 1.61
N ALA A 116 6.10 12.35 1.16
CA ALA A 116 6.20 11.58 -0.08
C ALA A 116 5.45 10.24 -0.01
N ILE A 117 5.51 9.53 1.11
CA ILE A 117 4.70 8.31 1.30
C ILE A 117 3.22 8.65 1.34
N TYR A 118 2.85 9.68 2.09
CA TYR A 118 1.46 10.13 2.19
C TYR A 118 0.87 10.46 0.82
N ASP A 119 1.58 11.26 0.03
CA ASP A 119 1.13 11.73 -1.28
C ASP A 119 1.11 10.58 -2.30
N ALA A 120 2.08 9.66 -2.25
CA ALA A 120 2.10 8.47 -3.10
C ALA A 120 0.90 7.54 -2.82
N ILE A 121 0.46 7.43 -1.56
CA ILE A 121 -0.72 6.65 -1.18
C ILE A 121 -2.00 7.40 -1.52
N LYS A 122 -2.13 8.65 -1.06
CA LYS A 122 -3.37 9.43 -1.16
C LYS A 122 -3.66 9.86 -2.59
N GLY A 123 -2.63 10.31 -3.29
CA GLY A 123 -2.74 11.09 -4.51
C GLY A 123 -2.74 12.57 -4.21
N LEU A 124 -2.04 13.30 -5.08
CA LEU A 124 -2.13 14.74 -5.18
C LEU A 124 -2.26 15.08 -6.66
N TYR A 125 -3.25 15.90 -7.00
CA TYR A 125 -3.39 16.45 -8.33
C TYR A 125 -2.16 17.30 -8.66
N ILE A 126 -1.23 16.74 -9.44
CA ILE A 126 -0.15 17.53 -10.03
C ILE A 126 -0.73 18.15 -11.30
N VAL A 127 -1.03 19.45 -11.24
CA VAL A 127 -1.45 20.21 -12.42
C VAL A 127 -0.19 20.54 -13.22
N LEU A 128 0.17 19.67 -14.16
CA LEU A 128 1.20 19.99 -15.13
C LEU A 128 0.63 20.93 -16.19
N HIS A 129 0.90 22.23 -16.07
CA HIS A 129 0.65 23.19 -17.14
C HIS A 129 1.65 22.98 -18.27
N THR A 130 1.32 22.12 -19.23
CA THR A 130 2.04 22.06 -20.49
C THR A 130 1.33 22.94 -21.52
N THR A 131 2.10 23.75 -22.24
CA THR A 131 1.58 24.74 -23.21
C THR A 131 0.93 24.11 -24.45
N ARG A 132 0.97 22.78 -24.62
CA ARG A 132 0.28 22.07 -25.71
C ARG A 132 -0.28 20.73 -25.22
N ARG A 133 -1.58 20.53 -25.44
CA ARG A 133 -2.37 19.31 -25.15
C ARG A 133 -1.57 18.02 -25.25
N ILE A 134 -1.30 17.40 -24.11
CA ILE A 134 -1.08 15.95 -24.01
C ILE A 134 -1.98 15.43 -22.88
N HIS A 135 -2.68 14.33 -23.16
CA HIS A 135 -3.47 13.57 -22.21
C HIS A 135 -2.59 13.10 -21.03
N ILE A 136 -2.67 13.80 -19.90
CA ILE A 136 -2.12 13.33 -18.63
C ILE A 136 -3.25 13.23 -17.60
N GLU A 137 -4.26 12.39 -17.88
CA GLU A 137 -5.38 12.19 -16.94
C GLU A 137 -5.00 11.38 -15.69
N TYR A 138 -3.80 10.77 -15.67
CA TYR A 138 -3.34 9.90 -14.58
C TYR A 138 -2.14 10.46 -13.79
N PHE A 139 -1.56 11.61 -14.16
CA PHE A 139 -0.54 12.22 -13.30
C PHE A 139 -1.21 12.72 -12.02
N GLY A 140 -0.75 12.21 -10.87
CA GLY A 140 -1.23 12.65 -9.58
C GLY A 140 -2.29 11.77 -8.92
N LEU A 141 -2.68 10.64 -9.54
CA LEU A 141 -3.46 9.65 -8.81
C LEU A 141 -2.56 8.90 -7.83
N GLY A 142 -2.99 8.85 -6.57
CA GLY A 142 -2.34 8.02 -5.58
C GLY A 142 -2.70 6.57 -5.73
N HIS A 143 -1.99 5.71 -4.99
CA HIS A 143 -2.34 4.29 -4.87
C HIS A 143 -3.82 4.07 -4.53
N ARG A 144 -4.36 4.88 -3.61
CA ARG A 144 -5.77 4.86 -3.21
C ARG A 144 -6.68 5.10 -4.40
N ASP A 145 -6.47 6.18 -5.14
CA ASP A 145 -7.31 6.55 -6.27
C ASP A 145 -7.22 5.52 -7.40
N LEU A 146 -6.03 4.97 -7.66
CA LEU A 146 -5.83 3.88 -8.59
C LEU A 146 -6.64 2.65 -8.16
N CYS A 147 -6.56 2.25 -6.88
CA CYS A 147 -7.31 1.12 -6.34
C CYS A 147 -8.83 1.31 -6.54
N PHE A 148 -9.38 2.48 -6.20
CA PHE A 148 -10.80 2.79 -6.42
C PHE A 148 -11.19 3.03 -7.87
N ARG A 149 -10.25 2.96 -8.82
CA ARG A 149 -10.49 2.84 -10.26
C ARG A 149 -10.30 1.42 -10.79
N GLY A 150 -10.13 0.46 -9.89
CA GLY A 150 -9.90 -0.94 -10.22
C GLY A 150 -8.46 -1.23 -10.63
N ILE A 151 -7.50 -0.37 -10.28
CA ILE A 151 -6.08 -0.51 -10.66
C ILE A 151 -5.23 -0.82 -9.41
N LEU A 152 -4.62 -2.01 -9.33
CA LEU A 152 -3.57 -2.32 -8.34
C LEU A 152 -2.19 -2.03 -8.90
N HIS A 153 -1.27 -1.55 -8.05
CA HIS A 153 0.08 -1.19 -8.47
C HIS A 153 1.01 -2.41 -8.56
N ARG A 154 0.98 -3.29 -7.54
CA ARG A 154 1.74 -4.55 -7.43
C ARG A 154 3.27 -4.44 -7.35
N ASP A 155 3.87 -3.34 -7.80
CA ASP A 155 5.32 -3.10 -7.71
C ASP A 155 5.63 -1.81 -6.92
N ILE A 156 5.40 -1.84 -5.61
CA ILE A 156 5.76 -0.76 -4.69
C ILE A 156 7.16 -1.02 -4.14
N ARG A 157 8.09 -0.11 -4.45
CA ARG A 157 9.51 -0.21 -4.07
C ARG A 157 10.14 1.17 -3.99
N SER A 158 11.26 1.28 -3.30
CA SER A 158 11.92 2.58 -3.05
C SER A 158 12.38 3.32 -4.32
N ASP A 159 12.55 2.63 -5.44
CA ASP A 159 12.90 3.21 -6.74
C ASP A 159 11.68 3.47 -7.64
N ASN A 160 10.48 3.10 -7.22
CA ASN A 160 9.20 3.44 -7.88
C ASN A 160 8.43 4.53 -7.14
N ILE A 161 8.81 4.88 -5.91
CA ILE A 161 8.26 6.05 -5.21
C ILE A 161 9.23 7.22 -5.42
N PHE A 162 8.71 8.31 -5.97
CA PHE A 162 9.48 9.49 -6.32
C PHE A 162 9.02 10.71 -5.53
N ILE A 163 9.97 11.61 -5.31
CA ILE A 163 9.77 12.94 -4.74
C ILE A 163 9.93 13.93 -5.88
N TYR A 164 8.89 14.72 -6.13
CA TYR A 164 8.86 15.76 -7.15
C TYR A 164 8.65 17.14 -6.50
N PRO A 165 9.21 18.22 -7.05
CA PRO A 165 8.77 19.56 -6.68
C PRO A 165 7.29 19.74 -7.05
N ARG A 166 6.50 20.39 -6.17
CA ARG A 166 5.08 20.64 -6.44
C ARG A 166 4.88 21.61 -7.61
N SER A 167 5.80 22.55 -7.75
CA SER A 167 5.83 23.53 -8.82
C SER A 167 7.21 23.54 -9.47
N LEU A 168 7.22 23.44 -10.80
CA LEU A 168 8.44 23.55 -11.59
C LEU A 168 8.94 24.99 -11.64
N THR A 169 8.06 25.97 -11.40
CA THR A 169 8.36 27.40 -11.42
C THR A 169 8.69 27.94 -10.04
N ASP A 170 8.18 27.32 -8.98
CA ASP A 170 8.40 27.74 -7.60
C ASP A 170 8.75 26.55 -6.70
N ILE A 171 10.04 26.36 -6.47
CA ILE A 171 10.59 25.29 -5.63
C ILE A 171 10.16 25.46 -4.16
N SER A 172 9.75 26.67 -3.75
CA SER A 172 9.30 26.95 -2.38
C SER A 172 7.93 26.34 -2.06
N GLU A 173 7.16 25.92 -3.07
CA GLU A 173 5.89 25.20 -2.88
C GLU A 173 6.07 23.80 -2.27
N GLY A 174 7.31 23.36 -2.09
CA GLY A 174 7.67 22.10 -1.46
C GLY A 174 7.69 20.93 -2.43
N THR A 175 7.62 19.72 -1.89
CA THR A 175 7.67 18.49 -2.68
C THR A 175 6.42 17.64 -2.51
N THR A 176 6.22 16.70 -3.43
CA THR A 176 5.13 15.72 -3.44
C THR A 176 5.67 14.35 -3.75
N GLY A 177 5.09 13.34 -3.12
CA GLY A 177 5.29 11.95 -3.49
C GLY A 177 4.50 11.55 -4.73
N CYS A 178 5.05 10.65 -5.53
CA CYS A 178 4.37 10.07 -6.67
C CYS A 178 4.82 8.62 -6.90
N LEU A 179 3.88 7.74 -7.27
CA LEU A 179 4.21 6.41 -7.77
C LEU A 179 4.48 6.48 -9.27
N LEU A 180 5.65 6.01 -9.68
CA LEU A 180 5.97 5.73 -11.07
C LEU A 180 5.90 4.22 -11.31
N TYR A 181 5.67 3.87 -12.57
CA TYR A 181 5.65 2.50 -13.09
C TYR A 181 4.34 1.73 -12.90
N VAL A 182 3.47 1.87 -13.91
CA VAL A 182 2.16 1.19 -14.01
C VAL A 182 2.27 -0.13 -14.82
N GLY A 183 3.50 -0.55 -15.19
CA GLY A 183 3.73 -1.65 -16.12
C GLY A 183 3.20 -3.02 -15.64
N ASN A 184 3.08 -3.20 -14.33
CA ASN A 184 2.59 -4.44 -13.71
C ASN A 184 1.16 -4.32 -13.16
N THR A 185 0.43 -3.28 -13.53
CA THR A 185 -0.88 -3.02 -12.92
C THR A 185 -1.94 -4.04 -13.27
N LYS A 186 -2.92 -4.20 -12.37
CA LYS A 186 -4.06 -5.08 -12.54
C LYS A 186 -5.39 -4.32 -12.51
N ASN A 187 -6.17 -4.53 -13.58
CA ASN A 187 -7.48 -4.01 -14.02
C ASN A 187 -8.84 -4.58 -13.54
N THR A 188 -9.37 -4.48 -12.31
CA THR A 188 -10.71 -5.05 -12.01
C THR A 188 -11.91 -4.35 -12.66
N SER A 189 -12.92 -5.15 -13.03
CA SER A 189 -14.24 -4.66 -13.43
C SER A 189 -15.33 -4.96 -12.40
N LYS A 190 -15.04 -5.78 -11.37
CA LYS A 190 -15.96 -6.11 -10.30
C LYS A 190 -15.76 -5.25 -9.07
N TRP A 191 -16.84 -5.11 -8.31
CA TRP A 191 -16.93 -4.21 -7.17
C TRP A 191 -17.80 -4.81 -6.07
N TYR A 192 -17.48 -4.56 -4.81
CA TYR A 192 -18.33 -4.99 -3.71
C TYR A 192 -19.67 -4.24 -3.72
N PRO A 193 -20.79 -4.89 -3.38
CA PRO A 193 -22.05 -4.21 -3.19
C PRO A 193 -21.96 -3.27 -1.98
N LYS A 194 -22.69 -2.15 -2.04
CA LYS A 194 -22.82 -1.25 -0.89
C LYS A 194 -23.55 -2.00 0.25
N PRO A 195 -23.06 -1.95 1.50
CA PRO A 195 -23.77 -2.54 2.63
C PRO A 195 -25.18 -1.95 2.78
N ALA A 196 -26.15 -2.80 3.13
CA ALA A 196 -27.50 -2.36 3.40
C ALA A 196 -27.58 -1.56 4.70
N ALA A 197 -28.52 -0.60 4.75
CA ALA A 197 -28.83 0.10 5.99
C ALA A 197 -29.41 -0.89 7.02
N PHE A 198 -29.06 -0.68 8.29
CA PHE A 198 -29.51 -1.50 9.40
C PHE A 198 -30.54 -0.77 10.28
N GLU A 199 -31.68 -1.43 10.54
CA GLU A 199 -32.80 -0.83 11.30
C GLU A 199 -33.31 -1.68 12.49
N ASP A 200 -32.75 -2.88 12.73
CA ASP A 200 -33.27 -3.81 13.76
C ASP A 200 -32.77 -3.44 15.17
N LYS A 201 -33.60 -2.69 15.92
CA LYS A 201 -33.29 -2.28 17.30
C LYS A 201 -33.08 -3.45 18.26
N ALA A 202 -33.77 -4.57 18.08
CA ALA A 202 -33.67 -5.70 19.00
C ALA A 202 -32.29 -6.38 18.87
N LYS A 203 -31.80 -6.56 17.65
CA LYS A 203 -30.45 -7.08 17.41
C LYS A 203 -29.36 -6.13 17.90
N ALA A 204 -29.58 -4.81 17.78
CA ALA A 204 -28.66 -3.81 18.32
C ALA A 204 -28.51 -3.95 19.84
N LEU A 205 -29.64 -4.09 20.56
CA LEU A 205 -29.65 -4.29 22.01
C LEU A 205 -28.97 -5.61 22.40
N ARG A 206 -29.24 -6.68 21.65
CA ARG A 206 -28.63 -8.00 21.89
C ARG A 206 -27.11 -7.95 21.72
N LEU A 207 -26.60 -7.43 20.62
CA LEU A 207 -25.16 -7.31 20.40
C LEU A 207 -24.47 -6.55 21.55
N ASN A 208 -25.05 -5.44 22.00
CA ASN A 208 -24.50 -4.67 23.11
C ASN A 208 -24.57 -5.42 24.45
N ALA A 209 -25.61 -6.23 24.67
CA ALA A 209 -25.70 -7.08 25.86
C ALA A 209 -24.61 -8.17 25.85
N ASP A 210 -24.46 -8.87 24.72
CA ASP A 210 -23.45 -9.91 24.52
C ASP A 210 -22.03 -9.34 24.74
N LEU A 211 -21.71 -8.18 24.15
CA LEU A 211 -20.41 -7.52 24.33
C LEU A 211 -20.13 -7.08 25.77
N LYS A 212 -21.16 -6.63 26.49
CA LYS A 212 -21.03 -6.23 27.90
C LYS A 212 -20.82 -7.43 28.80
N GLU A 213 -21.43 -8.56 28.47
CA GLU A 213 -21.26 -9.81 29.20
C GLU A 213 -19.86 -10.39 28.96
N ASP A 214 -19.48 -10.59 27.70
CA ASP A 214 -18.27 -11.30 27.29
C ASP A 214 -16.99 -10.49 27.48
N PHE A 215 -17.02 -9.21 27.12
CA PHE A 215 -15.83 -8.36 27.03
C PHE A 215 -15.84 -7.18 28.00
N LYS A 216 -16.91 -7.01 28.78
CA LYS A 216 -17.10 -5.88 29.71
C LYS A 216 -17.06 -4.50 29.04
N VAL A 217 -17.32 -4.43 27.74
CA VAL A 217 -17.41 -3.18 26.98
C VAL A 217 -18.83 -2.89 26.52
N SER A 218 -19.12 -1.63 26.21
CA SER A 218 -20.37 -1.24 25.57
C SER A 218 -20.06 -0.40 24.34
N LEU A 219 -20.94 -0.41 23.34
CA LEU A 219 -20.76 0.38 22.13
C LEU A 219 -21.76 1.53 22.06
N GLU A 220 -21.32 2.64 21.48
CA GLU A 220 -22.23 3.72 21.11
C GLU A 220 -23.27 3.23 20.08
N PRO A 221 -24.51 3.77 20.09
CA PRO A 221 -25.55 3.36 19.14
C PRO A 221 -25.16 3.55 17.66
N SER A 222 -24.30 4.52 17.36
CA SER A 222 -23.74 4.76 16.02
C SER A 222 -22.80 3.62 15.59
N ALA A 223 -21.95 3.14 16.50
CA ALA A 223 -21.00 2.05 16.28
C ALA A 223 -21.72 0.71 16.09
N VAL A 224 -22.71 0.41 16.93
CA VAL A 224 -23.56 -0.80 16.80
C VAL A 224 -24.21 -0.87 15.41
N ARG A 225 -24.80 0.24 14.96
CA ARG A 225 -25.46 0.29 13.64
C ARG A 225 -24.47 0.08 12.50
N SER A 226 -23.32 0.74 12.53
CA SER A 226 -22.28 0.55 11.51
C SER A 226 -21.77 -0.89 11.45
N LEU A 227 -21.57 -1.52 12.61
CA LEU A 227 -21.07 -2.88 12.70
C LEU A 227 -22.10 -3.91 12.19
N LEU A 228 -23.37 -3.75 12.56
CA LEU A 228 -24.45 -4.63 12.09
C LEU A 228 -24.77 -4.43 10.60
N SER A 229 -24.64 -3.20 10.08
CA SER A 229 -24.67 -2.94 8.63
C SER A 229 -23.53 -3.64 7.88
N ARG A 230 -22.31 -3.64 8.43
CA ARG A 230 -21.13 -4.30 7.82
C ARG A 230 -21.31 -5.81 7.72
N TYR A 231 -21.84 -6.45 8.77
CA TYR A 231 -21.97 -7.90 8.85
C TYR A 231 -23.39 -8.41 8.52
N SER A 232 -24.21 -7.63 7.82
CA SER A 232 -25.56 -8.04 7.39
C SER A 232 -26.38 -8.69 8.51
N ASN A 233 -26.31 -8.14 9.72
CA ASN A 233 -27.02 -8.63 10.92
C ASN A 233 -26.50 -9.94 11.52
N GLN A 234 -25.30 -10.38 11.16
CA GLN A 234 -24.63 -11.52 11.78
C GLN A 234 -23.95 -11.09 13.09
N ILE A 235 -24.69 -11.17 14.20
CA ILE A 235 -24.24 -10.73 15.54
C ILE A 235 -22.90 -11.38 15.92
N ASN A 236 -22.71 -12.67 15.66
CA ASN A 236 -21.48 -13.37 16.01
C ASN A 236 -20.25 -12.79 15.29
N LEU A 237 -20.38 -12.42 14.02
CA LEU A 237 -19.28 -11.80 13.27
C LEU A 237 -19.00 -10.38 13.77
N ALA A 238 -20.04 -9.63 14.11
CA ALA A 238 -19.90 -8.33 14.75
C ALA A 238 -19.16 -8.44 16.10
N SER A 239 -19.53 -9.40 16.95
CA SER A 239 -18.84 -9.63 18.24
C SER A 239 -17.39 -10.04 18.02
N ASN A 240 -17.12 -10.96 17.09
CA ASN A 240 -15.75 -11.39 16.75
C ASN A 240 -14.89 -10.22 16.26
N TYR A 241 -15.47 -9.29 15.50
CA TYR A 241 -14.79 -8.08 15.07
C TYR A 241 -14.38 -7.20 16.26
N VAL A 242 -15.28 -6.98 17.23
CA VAL A 242 -14.97 -6.19 18.43
C VAL A 242 -13.88 -6.87 19.25
N ALA A 243 -13.97 -8.18 19.44
CA ALA A 243 -12.96 -8.97 20.13
C ALA A 243 -11.58 -8.85 19.44
N LEU A 244 -11.56 -8.91 18.10
CA LEU A 244 -10.35 -8.71 17.32
C LEU A 244 -9.78 -7.31 17.53
N VAL A 245 -10.58 -6.25 17.41
CA VAL A 245 -10.11 -4.88 17.64
C VAL A 245 -9.51 -4.74 19.04
N MET A 246 -10.18 -5.25 20.08
CA MET A 246 -9.66 -5.21 21.45
C MET A 246 -8.37 -6.00 21.65
N SER A 247 -8.20 -7.12 20.93
CA SER A 247 -6.96 -7.90 20.98
C SER A 247 -5.76 -7.16 20.35
N ILE A 248 -6.02 -6.25 19.40
CA ILE A 248 -5.00 -5.46 18.71
C ILE A 248 -4.73 -4.14 19.45
N TYR A 249 -5.77 -3.52 19.97
CA TYR A 249 -5.76 -2.24 20.69
C TYR A 249 -6.17 -2.49 22.15
N THR A 250 -5.21 -3.02 22.92
CA THR A 250 -5.43 -3.47 24.30
C THR A 250 -5.86 -2.35 25.24
N ASP A 251 -5.49 -1.11 24.95
CA ASP A 251 -5.87 0.09 25.70
C ASP A 251 -7.38 0.39 25.66
N LEU A 252 -8.11 -0.19 24.69
CA LEU A 252 -9.57 -0.02 24.62
C LEU A 252 -10.30 -0.75 25.75
N GLY A 253 -9.71 -1.80 26.34
CA GLY A 253 -10.31 -2.53 27.46
C GLY A 253 -10.45 -1.69 28.72
N ASP A 254 -9.59 -0.69 28.90
CA ASP A 254 -9.58 0.19 30.07
C ASP A 254 -10.58 1.36 29.94
N LYS A 255 -11.20 1.54 28.77
CA LYS A 255 -12.14 2.63 28.54
C LYS A 255 -13.45 2.39 29.28
N LYS A 256 -13.76 3.28 30.21
CA LYS A 256 -15.04 3.29 30.95
C LYS A 256 -16.23 3.78 30.12
N LYS A 257 -15.96 4.53 29.04
CA LYS A 257 -16.99 5.06 28.14
C LYS A 257 -17.33 4.03 27.07
N PRO A 258 -18.56 4.04 26.53
CA PRO A 258 -18.89 3.24 25.36
C PRO A 258 -17.93 3.51 24.20
N LEU A 259 -17.51 2.47 23.50
CA LEU A 259 -16.59 2.57 22.36
C LEU A 259 -17.31 3.19 21.16
N SER A 260 -16.65 4.16 20.51
CA SER A 260 -17.16 4.86 19.34
C SER A 260 -16.87 4.11 18.03
N LYS A 261 -17.31 4.67 16.90
CA LYS A 261 -16.94 4.15 15.56
C LYS A 261 -15.43 4.22 15.33
N GLU A 262 -14.80 5.30 15.77
CA GLU A 262 -13.38 5.57 15.62
C GLU A 262 -12.54 4.58 16.44
N ASP A 263 -12.97 4.30 17.68
CA ASP A 263 -12.35 3.27 18.53
C ASP A 263 -12.35 1.90 17.83
N LEU A 264 -13.47 1.56 17.19
CA LEU A 264 -13.64 0.30 16.45
C LEU A 264 -13.10 0.32 15.02
N ARG A 265 -12.46 1.41 14.58
CA ARG A 265 -11.97 1.60 13.21
C ARG A 265 -13.07 1.40 12.14
N LEU A 266 -14.32 1.65 12.50
CA LEU A 266 -15.50 1.60 11.62
C LEU A 266 -15.61 2.88 10.79
N LEU A 267 -14.57 3.15 9.99
CA LEU A 267 -14.59 4.27 9.06
C LEU A 267 -15.67 4.04 8.02
N GLU A 268 -16.41 5.09 7.67
CA GLU A 268 -17.29 5.04 6.52
C GLU A 268 -16.46 5.11 5.25
N TRP A 269 -16.67 4.17 4.33
CA TRP A 269 -16.03 4.23 3.03
C TRP A 269 -16.52 5.50 2.29
N LYS A 270 -15.56 6.40 2.02
CA LYS A 270 -15.76 7.76 1.46
C LYS A 270 -15.86 7.85 -0.07
N PRO A 271 -15.13 7.06 -0.89
CA PRO A 271 -15.25 7.17 -2.34
C PRO A 271 -16.67 6.91 -2.87
N LEU A 272 -17.05 7.65 -3.92
CA LEU A 272 -18.28 7.41 -4.68
C LEU A 272 -18.34 5.98 -5.26
N CYS A 273 -17.18 5.34 -5.43
CA CYS A 273 -17.05 4.02 -6.04
C CYS A 273 -16.81 2.94 -4.98
N PRO A 274 -17.45 1.76 -5.10
CA PRO A 274 -17.13 0.57 -4.33
C PRO A 274 -15.67 0.19 -4.22
N PRO A 275 -15.27 -0.58 -3.20
CA PRO A 275 -13.99 -1.21 -3.18
C PRO A 275 -14.00 -2.23 -4.33
N PRO A 276 -12.90 -2.31 -5.07
CA PRO A 276 -12.75 -3.29 -6.12
C PRO A 276 -12.81 -4.71 -5.54
N LEU A 277 -13.50 -5.61 -6.25
CA LEU A 277 -13.48 -7.03 -5.99
C LEU A 277 -12.45 -7.66 -6.93
N TRP A 278 -11.45 -8.35 -6.36
CA TRP A 278 -10.30 -8.86 -7.10
C TRP A 278 -10.42 -10.36 -7.49
N ASP A 279 -11.60 -10.95 -7.28
CA ASP A 279 -11.88 -12.39 -7.47
C ASP A 279 -12.11 -12.80 -8.94
N ASP A 280 -12.20 -11.84 -9.86
CA ASP A 280 -12.72 -12.01 -11.21
C ASP A 280 -11.68 -12.49 -12.22
N ARG A 281 -10.51 -12.95 -11.76
CA ARG A 281 -9.32 -12.94 -12.61
C ARG A 281 -8.67 -14.28 -12.81
N GLU A 282 -8.61 -14.63 -14.09
CA GLU A 282 -7.76 -15.67 -14.61
C GLU A 282 -6.30 -15.40 -14.23
N ILE A 283 -5.67 -16.48 -13.78
CA ILE A 283 -4.29 -16.60 -13.34
C ILE A 283 -3.38 -16.53 -14.57
N ILE A 284 -3.48 -15.47 -15.37
CA ILE A 284 -2.83 -15.50 -16.69
C ILE A 284 -1.30 -15.44 -16.56
N ASP A 285 -0.76 -14.96 -15.44
CA ASP A 285 0.62 -15.26 -15.05
C ASP A 285 0.80 -15.06 -13.53
N GLN A 286 1.12 -16.14 -12.82
CA GLN A 286 1.59 -16.10 -11.42
C GLN A 286 2.99 -15.50 -11.30
N GLU A 287 3.55 -14.93 -12.38
CA GLU A 287 4.82 -14.22 -12.28
C GLU A 287 4.73 -13.22 -11.13
N ARG A 288 5.61 -13.42 -10.15
CA ARG A 288 5.74 -12.57 -8.98
C ARG A 288 6.11 -11.18 -9.46
N THR A 289 5.11 -10.36 -9.75
CA THR A 289 5.33 -8.99 -10.20
C THR A 289 5.70 -8.16 -8.99
N GLY A 290 6.90 -7.59 -9.01
CA GLY A 290 7.38 -6.65 -8.01
C GLY A 290 8.77 -6.99 -7.48
N THR A 291 9.31 -6.11 -6.66
CA THR A 291 10.61 -6.37 -6.01
C THR A 291 10.43 -7.17 -4.73
N ARG A 292 10.95 -8.41 -4.72
CA ARG A 292 10.80 -9.40 -3.64
C ARG A 292 11.01 -8.82 -2.23
N ALA A 293 12.02 -7.98 -2.07
CA ALA A 293 12.35 -7.33 -0.80
C ALA A 293 11.16 -6.56 -0.21
N PHE A 294 10.28 -5.99 -1.02
CA PHE A 294 9.15 -5.16 -0.57
C PHE A 294 7.78 -5.81 -0.75
N MET A 295 7.69 -6.99 -1.37
CA MET A 295 6.42 -7.73 -1.45
C MET A 295 5.87 -8.07 -0.06
N SER A 296 4.55 -8.16 0.08
CA SER A 296 3.94 -8.66 1.31
C SER A 296 4.29 -10.12 1.57
N ALA A 297 4.15 -10.56 2.82
CA ALA A 297 4.37 -11.97 3.19
C ALA A 297 3.52 -12.93 2.32
N GLU A 298 2.24 -12.63 2.13
CA GLU A 298 1.33 -13.47 1.34
C GLU A 298 1.65 -13.47 -0.16
N VAL A 299 2.12 -12.33 -0.72
CA VAL A 299 2.55 -12.25 -2.12
C VAL A 299 3.84 -13.04 -2.35
N VAL A 300 4.78 -13.00 -1.40
CA VAL A 300 6.00 -13.82 -1.45
C VAL A 300 5.65 -15.30 -1.44
N MET A 301 4.78 -15.74 -0.53
CA MET A 301 4.36 -17.14 -0.42
C MET A 301 3.42 -17.57 -1.55
N GLN A 302 2.71 -16.63 -2.18
CA GLN A 302 1.52 -16.88 -3.01
C GLN A 302 0.44 -17.68 -2.27
N GLY A 303 0.17 -17.30 -1.03
CA GLY A 303 -0.79 -17.99 -0.18
C GLY A 303 -1.26 -17.11 0.97
N TYR A 304 -2.47 -17.41 1.46
CA TYR A 304 -3.04 -16.76 2.63
C TYR A 304 -2.33 -17.26 3.89
N LEU A 305 -1.61 -16.38 4.56
CA LEU A 305 -0.82 -16.68 5.75
C LEU A 305 -1.55 -16.25 7.02
N PHE A 306 -2.26 -15.12 6.96
CA PHE A 306 -2.83 -14.50 8.16
C PHE A 306 -4.22 -15.04 8.50
N ASP A 307 -4.90 -15.67 7.55
CA ASP A 307 -6.19 -16.30 7.77
C ASP A 307 -6.10 -17.82 7.75
N LYS A 308 -6.33 -18.44 8.91
CA LYS A 308 -6.40 -19.91 9.06
C LYS A 308 -7.83 -20.42 9.24
N LYS A 309 -8.82 -19.52 9.43
CA LYS A 309 -10.15 -19.88 9.94
C LYS A 309 -11.24 -19.80 8.88
N TRP A 310 -11.04 -18.98 7.86
CA TRP A 310 -11.98 -18.87 6.77
C TRP A 310 -11.63 -19.90 5.68
N ALA A 311 -12.64 -20.41 4.97
CA ALA A 311 -12.45 -21.21 3.78
C ALA A 311 -11.83 -20.31 2.71
N ALA A 312 -10.52 -20.08 2.85
CA ALA A 312 -9.78 -19.21 1.98
C ALA A 312 -9.99 -19.70 0.54
N PRO A 313 -10.15 -18.79 -0.42
CA PRO A 313 -10.21 -19.19 -1.82
C PRO A 313 -9.03 -20.11 -2.12
N SER A 314 -9.24 -21.11 -2.97
CA SER A 314 -8.16 -21.99 -3.43
C SER A 314 -7.02 -21.23 -4.12
N ILE A 315 -7.26 -19.97 -4.51
CA ILE A 315 -6.35 -19.12 -5.25
C ILE A 315 -6.06 -17.84 -4.45
N PHE A 316 -4.77 -17.56 -4.28
CA PHE A 316 -4.29 -16.32 -3.69
C PHE A 316 -4.63 -15.11 -4.58
N VAL A 317 -5.22 -14.07 -3.99
CA VAL A 317 -5.62 -12.85 -4.69
C VAL A 317 -4.89 -11.64 -4.12
N HIS A 318 -4.03 -11.02 -4.94
CA HIS A 318 -3.39 -9.75 -4.61
C HIS A 318 -4.46 -8.65 -4.51
N SER A 319 -4.61 -8.05 -3.34
CA SER A 319 -5.43 -6.86 -3.07
C SER A 319 -4.61 -5.66 -2.57
N ALA A 320 -5.29 -4.55 -2.30
CA ALA A 320 -4.66 -3.30 -1.86
C ALA A 320 -3.88 -3.40 -0.54
N ILE A 321 -4.23 -4.33 0.36
CA ILE A 321 -3.51 -4.52 1.62
C ILE A 321 -2.06 -4.88 1.39
N HIS A 322 -1.78 -5.69 0.36
CA HIS A 322 -0.42 -6.12 0.04
C HIS A 322 0.43 -4.95 -0.48
N ASP A 323 -0.16 -4.07 -1.30
CA ASP A 323 0.54 -2.86 -1.77
C ASP A 323 0.81 -1.90 -0.60
N LEU A 324 -0.13 -1.75 0.34
CA LEU A 324 0.05 -0.95 1.56
C LEU A 324 1.09 -1.55 2.51
N GLU A 325 1.17 -2.88 2.61
CA GLU A 325 2.27 -3.56 3.30
C GLU A 325 3.61 -3.31 2.59
N SER A 326 3.64 -3.26 1.25
CA SER A 326 4.87 -2.89 0.53
C SER A 326 5.35 -1.48 0.83
N PHE A 327 4.44 -0.50 0.99
CA PHE A 327 4.82 0.83 1.48
C PHE A 327 5.42 0.79 2.88
N PHE A 328 4.84 0.00 3.78
CA PHE A 328 5.37 -0.24 5.13
C PHE A 328 6.80 -0.82 5.07
N TRP A 329 7.04 -1.84 4.23
CA TRP A 329 8.37 -2.43 4.05
C TRP A 329 9.40 -1.45 3.47
N VAL A 330 8.99 -0.57 2.54
CA VAL A 330 9.88 0.48 2.02
C VAL A 330 10.31 1.44 3.14
N LEU A 331 9.37 1.90 3.97
CA LEU A 331 9.68 2.79 5.08
C LEU A 331 10.58 2.11 6.12
N LEU A 332 10.26 0.86 6.48
CA LEU A 332 11.05 0.07 7.43
C LEU A 332 12.49 -0.13 6.93
N HIS A 333 12.65 -0.48 5.66
CA HIS A 333 13.95 -0.66 5.03
C HIS A 333 14.77 0.64 5.05
N ILE A 334 14.14 1.80 4.80
CA ILE A 334 14.81 3.10 4.89
C ILE A 334 15.31 3.35 6.33
N CYS A 335 14.49 3.07 7.35
CA CYS A 335 14.85 3.26 8.76
C CYS A 335 16.04 2.38 9.20
N LEU A 336 16.15 1.18 8.63
CA LEU A 336 17.25 0.25 8.91
C LEU A 336 18.52 0.57 8.12
N THR A 337 18.41 0.94 6.85
CA THR A 337 19.59 0.97 5.95
C THR A 337 20.21 2.35 5.72
N ARG A 338 19.49 3.43 6.04
CA ARG A 338 19.97 4.81 5.80
C ARG A 338 20.54 5.44 7.07
N ALA A 339 21.50 6.34 6.91
CA ALA A 339 22.04 7.15 8.02
C ALA A 339 21.20 8.41 8.30
N GLY A 340 20.18 8.66 7.49
CA GLY A 340 19.42 9.90 7.47
C GLY A 340 19.31 10.43 6.03
N PRO A 341 19.13 11.74 5.86
CA PRO A 341 18.92 12.33 4.54
C PRO A 341 20.20 12.34 3.69
N GLY A 342 20.05 12.48 2.38
CA GLY A 342 21.22 12.68 1.50
C GLY A 342 21.93 11.40 1.05
N LYS A 343 21.17 10.32 0.84
CA LYS A 343 21.56 9.11 0.08
C LYS A 343 22.64 8.18 0.66
N ALA A 344 23.28 8.50 1.78
CA ALA A 344 24.26 7.59 2.37
C ALA A 344 23.58 6.36 3.01
N ARG A 345 24.05 5.15 2.67
CA ARG A 345 23.77 3.96 3.50
C ARG A 345 24.49 4.13 4.84
N ARG A 346 23.89 3.69 5.94
CA ARG A 346 24.55 3.76 7.25
C ARG A 346 25.71 2.78 7.34
N ASN A 347 26.67 3.11 8.21
CA ASN A 347 27.76 2.21 8.58
C ASN A 347 27.20 0.95 9.24
N GLY A 348 27.91 -0.17 9.10
CA GLY A 348 27.52 -1.45 9.69
C GLY A 348 26.45 -2.26 8.94
N VAL A 349 25.88 -1.73 7.85
CA VAL A 349 24.97 -2.48 6.95
C VAL A 349 25.73 -3.34 5.93
N ARG A 350 27.02 -3.05 5.70
CA ARG A 350 27.82 -3.82 4.74
C ARG A 350 28.32 -5.08 5.43
N PRO A 351 28.03 -6.28 4.89
CA PRO A 351 28.66 -7.48 5.38
C PRO A 351 30.19 -7.37 5.24
N ASP A 352 30.90 -8.02 6.14
CA ASP A 352 32.36 -8.21 6.09
C ASP A 352 33.21 -6.93 6.25
N THR A 353 32.67 -5.91 6.91
CA THR A 353 33.44 -4.74 7.36
C THR A 353 33.76 -4.80 8.85
N PRO A 354 34.87 -4.20 9.34
CA PRO A 354 35.18 -4.18 10.78
C PRO A 354 34.07 -3.56 11.64
N ASP A 355 33.31 -2.61 11.08
CA ASP A 355 32.22 -1.91 11.75
C ASP A 355 30.86 -2.59 11.52
N THR A 356 30.83 -3.85 11.08
CA THR A 356 29.57 -4.57 10.79
C THR A 356 28.75 -4.75 12.05
N ASP A 357 27.54 -4.20 12.05
CA ASP A 357 26.52 -4.51 13.04
C ASP A 357 25.86 -5.82 12.62
N LYS A 358 26.30 -6.92 13.26
CA LYS A 358 25.87 -8.27 12.89
C LYS A 358 24.36 -8.45 13.08
N GLU A 359 23.80 -7.93 14.16
CA GLU A 359 22.38 -8.06 14.46
C GLU A 359 21.54 -7.34 13.40
N LEU A 360 21.91 -6.11 13.06
CA LEU A 360 21.30 -5.38 11.96
C LEU A 360 21.38 -6.15 10.63
N CYS A 361 22.57 -6.63 10.26
CA CYS A 361 22.77 -7.37 9.01
C CYS A 361 21.91 -8.63 8.96
N ASP A 362 21.83 -9.37 10.06
CA ASP A 362 21.00 -10.57 10.17
C ASP A 362 19.51 -10.23 9.97
N GLN A 363 19.01 -9.13 10.54
CA GLN A 363 17.62 -8.69 10.36
C GLN A 363 17.33 -8.18 8.93
N ILE A 364 18.24 -7.41 8.33
CA ILE A 364 18.10 -6.97 6.93
C ILE A 364 18.07 -8.19 6.01
N CYS A 365 18.97 -9.14 6.23
CA CYS A 365 19.02 -10.37 5.46
C CYS A 365 17.70 -11.15 5.59
N ALA A 366 17.21 -11.36 6.81
CA ALA A 366 15.96 -12.09 7.06
C ALA A 366 14.73 -11.43 6.40
N LEU A 367 14.63 -10.10 6.45
CA LEU A 367 13.43 -9.37 6.02
C LEU A 367 13.44 -8.92 4.56
N PHE A 368 14.60 -8.79 3.92
CA PHE A 368 14.70 -8.20 2.58
C PHE A 368 15.51 -9.04 1.60
N ASP A 369 16.64 -9.60 2.03
CA ASP A 369 17.60 -10.23 1.11
C ASP A 369 17.52 -11.77 1.10
N ASN A 370 16.71 -12.39 1.96
CA ASN A 370 16.63 -13.84 2.10
C ASN A 370 16.24 -14.51 0.77
N PRO A 371 17.09 -15.41 0.22
CA PRO A 371 16.83 -16.06 -1.06
C PRO A 371 15.63 -17.01 -1.01
N ASP A 372 15.32 -17.57 0.15
CA ASP A 372 14.22 -18.49 0.35
C ASP A 372 12.90 -17.75 0.61
N ASN A 373 11.90 -18.00 -0.22
CA ASN A 373 10.60 -17.32 -0.11
C ASN A 373 9.83 -17.75 1.13
N GLY A 374 10.00 -19.01 1.58
CA GLY A 374 9.35 -19.51 2.79
C GLY A 374 9.85 -18.75 4.01
N SER A 375 11.16 -18.71 4.19
CA SER A 375 11.83 -18.00 5.28
C SER A 375 11.55 -16.49 5.25
N LEU A 376 11.61 -15.86 4.07
CA LEU A 376 11.32 -14.44 3.89
C LEU A 376 9.87 -14.10 4.28
N SER A 377 8.90 -14.89 3.80
CA SER A 377 7.49 -14.66 4.11
C SER A 377 7.16 -14.93 5.58
N LEU A 378 7.77 -15.95 6.19
CA LEU A 378 7.63 -16.23 7.63
C LEU A 378 8.20 -15.08 8.49
N ALA A 379 9.38 -14.57 8.16
CA ALA A 379 9.97 -13.44 8.88
C ALA A 379 9.09 -12.19 8.79
N LYS A 380 8.58 -11.87 7.60
CA LYS A 380 7.64 -10.74 7.41
C LYS A 380 6.32 -10.93 8.16
N ARG A 381 5.73 -12.11 8.04
CA ARG A 381 4.51 -12.49 8.78
C ARG A 381 4.71 -12.31 10.28
N GLN A 382 5.84 -12.78 10.81
CA GLN A 382 6.15 -12.67 12.22
C GLN A 382 6.19 -11.22 12.71
N ILE A 383 6.80 -10.31 11.95
CA ILE A 383 6.78 -8.86 12.28
C ILE A 383 5.36 -8.29 12.30
N ILE A 384 4.48 -8.73 11.40
CA ILE A 384 3.09 -8.27 11.33
C ILE A 384 2.21 -8.88 12.43
N GLU A 385 2.34 -10.18 12.74
CA GLU A 385 1.50 -10.88 13.73
C GLU A 385 1.98 -10.73 15.18
N SER A 386 3.29 -10.66 15.43
CA SER A 386 3.81 -10.52 16.79
C SER A 386 3.40 -9.17 17.37
N SER A 387 2.95 -9.12 18.61
CA SER A 387 2.65 -7.85 19.29
C SER A 387 3.90 -7.05 19.66
N GLU A 388 5.10 -7.66 19.61
CA GLU A 388 6.31 -7.08 20.19
C GLU A 388 7.53 -7.06 19.27
N ASP A 389 7.60 -7.90 18.23
CA ASP A 389 8.87 -8.09 17.48
C ASP A 389 9.32 -6.81 16.75
N LEU A 390 8.36 -6.03 16.22
CA LEU A 390 8.69 -4.74 15.61
C LEU A 390 9.32 -3.81 16.66
N GLU A 391 8.70 -3.71 17.84
CA GLU A 391 9.05 -2.78 18.91
C GLU A 391 10.32 -3.18 19.67
N LYS A 392 10.50 -4.48 19.95
CA LYS A 392 11.58 -5.01 20.79
C LYS A 392 12.78 -5.51 20.02
N VAL A 393 12.61 -5.91 18.76
CA VAL A 393 13.71 -6.48 17.95
C VAL A 393 14.12 -5.51 16.84
N ILE A 394 13.16 -4.95 16.10
CA ILE A 394 13.48 -4.17 14.90
C ILE A 394 13.72 -2.68 15.19
N GLN A 395 12.85 -2.02 15.95
CA GLN A 395 12.97 -0.59 16.28
C GLN A 395 14.26 -0.20 17.01
N PRO A 396 14.81 -1.02 17.94
CA PRO A 396 16.09 -0.71 18.58
C PRO A 396 17.25 -0.65 17.58
N LEU A 397 17.10 -1.31 16.43
CA LEU A 397 18.09 -1.31 15.36
C LEU A 397 17.93 -0.14 14.40
N PHE A 398 16.94 0.74 14.55
CA PHE A 398 16.81 1.92 13.70
C PHE A 398 17.97 2.89 13.91
N HIS A 399 18.37 3.58 12.84
CA HIS A 399 19.28 4.70 13.00
C HIS A 399 18.58 5.79 13.86
N PRO A 400 19.27 6.44 14.83
CA PRO A 400 18.64 7.38 15.75
C PRO A 400 17.81 8.49 15.08
N TYR A 401 18.21 8.91 13.88
CA TYR A 401 17.48 9.85 13.04
C TYR A 401 16.00 9.46 12.78
N PHE A 402 15.70 8.17 12.67
CA PHE A 402 14.35 7.66 12.37
C PHE A 402 13.54 7.26 13.61
N SER A 403 14.10 7.41 14.82
CA SER A 403 13.43 7.02 16.07
C SER A 403 12.06 7.70 16.26
N CYS A 404 11.86 8.88 15.68
CA CYS A 404 10.58 9.57 15.69
C CYS A 404 9.47 8.85 14.90
N LEU A 405 9.79 7.88 14.05
CA LEU A 405 8.83 7.11 13.25
C LEU A 405 8.36 5.81 13.92
N ASN A 406 8.84 5.50 15.13
CA ASN A 406 8.48 4.27 15.85
C ASN A 406 6.95 4.16 16.03
N ASP A 407 6.31 5.21 16.54
CA ASP A 407 4.85 5.27 16.73
C ASP A 407 4.08 5.01 15.43
N LEU A 408 4.53 5.65 14.32
CA LEU A 408 3.91 5.49 13.00
C LEU A 408 3.98 4.04 12.52
N LEU A 409 5.15 3.42 12.60
CA LEU A 409 5.33 2.03 12.14
C LEU A 409 4.57 1.03 13.01
N SER A 410 4.56 1.22 14.34
CA SER A 410 3.79 0.39 15.26
C SER A 410 2.29 0.46 14.99
N GLU A 411 1.76 1.67 14.79
CA GLU A 411 0.33 1.84 14.51
C GLU A 411 -0.05 1.38 13.10
N TRP A 412 0.80 1.60 12.09
CA TRP A 412 0.59 1.08 10.74
C TRP A 412 0.59 -0.45 10.73
N LYS A 413 1.53 -1.10 11.44
CA LYS A 413 1.54 -2.56 11.62
C LYS A 413 0.21 -3.06 12.20
N LYS A 414 -0.35 -2.41 13.23
CA LYS A 414 -1.66 -2.77 13.79
C LYS A 414 -2.78 -2.68 12.74
N ILE A 415 -2.75 -1.66 11.87
CA ILE A 415 -3.70 -1.54 10.75
C ILE A 415 -3.53 -2.70 9.76
N LEU A 416 -2.30 -3.08 9.42
CA LEU A 416 -2.05 -4.21 8.51
C LEU A 416 -2.54 -5.53 9.13
N MET A 417 -2.18 -5.80 10.37
CA MET A 417 -2.64 -6.98 11.10
C MET A 417 -4.18 -7.01 11.15
N PHE A 418 -4.80 -5.90 11.52
CA PHE A 418 -6.25 -5.77 11.55
C PHE A 418 -6.87 -6.01 10.15
N GLY A 419 -6.29 -5.42 9.11
CA GLY A 419 -6.72 -5.59 7.74
C GLY A 419 -6.65 -7.05 7.30
N TYR A 420 -5.56 -7.76 7.60
CA TYR A 420 -5.39 -9.17 7.26
C TYR A 420 -6.35 -10.09 8.00
N LYS A 421 -6.82 -9.71 9.20
CA LYS A 421 -7.80 -10.51 9.94
C LYS A 421 -9.25 -10.19 9.52
N THR A 422 -9.47 -9.18 8.68
CA THR A 422 -10.81 -8.70 8.30
C THR A 422 -11.05 -8.53 6.81
N TYR A 423 -10.06 -8.72 5.92
CA TYR A 423 -10.21 -8.40 4.50
C TYR A 423 -11.24 -9.24 3.73
N HIS A 424 -11.69 -10.37 4.29
CA HIS A 424 -12.75 -11.19 3.70
C HIS A 424 -14.15 -10.58 3.82
N ASP A 425 -14.36 -9.58 4.68
CA ASP A 425 -15.69 -8.97 4.82
C ASP A 425 -16.06 -7.99 3.71
N GLY A 426 -15.16 -7.77 2.75
CA GLY A 426 -15.36 -6.87 1.61
C GLY A 426 -15.39 -5.38 1.96
N TYR A 427 -15.39 -5.04 3.24
CA TYR A 427 -15.41 -3.66 3.71
C TYR A 427 -14.01 -3.12 3.92
N THR A 428 -13.13 -3.94 4.49
CA THR A 428 -11.72 -3.58 4.77
C THR A 428 -10.98 -3.00 3.56
N PRO A 429 -11.09 -3.57 2.33
CA PRO A 429 -10.45 -2.97 1.15
C PRO A 429 -10.93 -1.53 0.87
N GLY A 430 -12.13 -1.17 1.32
CA GLY A 430 -12.71 0.16 1.16
C GLY A 430 -12.24 1.22 2.15
N VAL A 431 -11.59 0.81 3.24
CA VAL A 431 -11.24 1.72 4.34
C VAL A 431 -9.76 1.68 4.74
N ILE A 432 -9.03 0.65 4.34
CA ILE A 432 -7.63 0.46 4.78
C ILE A 432 -6.71 1.61 4.36
N HIS A 433 -6.89 2.19 3.17
CA HIS A 433 -6.14 3.39 2.77
C HIS A 433 -6.41 4.56 3.70
N ASP A 434 -7.67 4.81 4.05
CA ASP A 434 -8.05 5.92 4.91
C ASP A 434 -7.51 5.74 6.33
N GLN A 435 -7.43 4.49 6.83
CA GLN A 435 -6.81 4.17 8.11
C GLN A 435 -5.30 4.47 8.09
N VAL A 436 -4.58 3.98 7.08
CA VAL A 436 -3.14 4.24 6.91
C VAL A 436 -2.87 5.75 6.78
N LEU A 437 -3.65 6.44 5.94
CA LEU A 437 -3.51 7.89 5.73
C LEU A 437 -3.80 8.69 7.01
N GLN A 438 -4.72 8.26 7.86
CA GLN A 438 -4.98 8.92 9.15
C GLN A 438 -3.77 8.85 10.08
N VAL A 439 -3.11 7.69 10.16
CA VAL A 439 -1.94 7.52 11.04
C VAL A 439 -0.75 8.30 10.51
N ILE A 440 -0.53 8.30 9.19
CA ILE A 440 0.50 9.14 8.58
C ILE A 440 0.20 10.63 8.84
N ASP A 441 -1.05 11.08 8.68
CA ASP A 441 -1.46 12.47 8.94
C ASP A 441 -1.26 12.89 10.41
N GLN A 442 -1.53 11.99 11.35
CA GLN A 442 -1.25 12.20 12.77
C GLN A 442 0.25 12.38 13.01
N GLU A 443 1.09 11.51 12.43
CA GLU A 443 2.54 11.62 12.57
C GLU A 443 3.08 12.91 11.93
N ARG A 444 2.57 13.30 10.75
CA ARG A 444 2.92 14.58 10.11
C ARG A 444 2.65 15.77 11.03
N LYS A 445 1.50 15.79 11.73
CA LYS A 445 1.16 16.83 12.70
C LYS A 445 2.12 16.81 13.90
N LYS A 446 2.41 15.63 14.47
CA LYS A 446 3.38 15.50 15.58
C LYS A 446 4.77 16.01 15.18
N LEU A 447 5.24 15.59 14.01
CA LEU A 447 6.51 16.05 13.45
C LEU A 447 6.50 17.56 13.32
N LYS A 448 5.46 18.16 12.71
CA LYS A 448 5.35 19.62 12.53
C LYS A 448 5.44 20.40 13.83
N LEU A 449 4.78 19.93 14.88
CA LEU A 449 4.86 20.53 16.21
C LEU A 449 6.29 20.45 16.78
N LYS A 450 6.98 19.31 16.64
CA LYS A 450 8.40 19.17 17.04
C LYS A 450 9.31 20.10 16.24
N LEU A 451 9.01 20.33 14.97
CA LEU A 451 9.77 21.23 14.10
C LEU A 451 9.64 22.70 14.54
N GLU A 452 8.41 23.16 14.80
CA GLU A 452 8.18 24.54 15.24
C GLU A 452 8.97 24.88 16.52
N LEU A 453 9.25 23.87 17.35
CA LEU A 453 10.08 23.99 18.56
C LEU A 453 11.59 24.10 18.29
N HIS A 454 12.10 23.60 17.16
CA HIS A 454 13.53 23.49 16.84
C HIS A 454 13.97 24.29 15.60
N SER A 455 13.24 25.37 15.27
CA SER A 455 13.29 26.09 13.99
C SER A 455 14.67 26.62 13.55
N ALA A 456 15.53 27.05 14.49
CA ALA A 456 16.79 27.74 14.15
C ALA A 456 17.83 26.85 13.43
N VAL A 457 18.04 25.63 13.92
CA VAL A 457 19.03 24.69 13.32
C VAL A 457 18.57 24.20 11.95
N ARG A 458 17.24 24.14 11.74
CA ARG A 458 16.67 23.59 10.52
C ARG A 458 16.53 24.61 9.39
N LEU A 459 16.35 25.91 9.69
CA LEU A 459 16.45 26.97 8.70
C LEU A 459 17.77 26.86 7.92
N GLN A 460 18.89 26.62 8.63
CA GLN A 460 20.19 26.44 8.00
C GLN A 460 20.26 25.18 7.11
N ALA A 461 19.68 24.05 7.54
CA ALA A 461 19.65 22.83 6.74
C ALA A 461 18.77 22.97 5.49
N ALA A 462 17.60 23.60 5.63
CA ALA A 462 16.68 23.87 4.52
C ALA A 462 17.28 24.87 3.51
N GLU A 463 17.94 25.93 3.99
CA GLU A 463 18.65 26.88 3.12
C GLU A 463 19.79 26.22 2.34
N LYS A 464 20.59 25.38 3.01
CA LYS A 464 21.69 24.65 2.37
C LYS A 464 21.17 23.78 1.22
N GLU A 465 20.02 23.15 1.43
CA GLU A 465 19.42 22.28 0.43
C GLU A 465 18.73 23.03 -0.70
N MET A 466 18.01 24.12 -0.41
CA MET A 466 17.46 25.01 -1.44
C MET A 466 18.56 25.54 -2.38
N ARG A 467 19.75 25.83 -1.83
CA ARG A 467 20.93 26.18 -2.65
C ARG A 467 21.34 25.02 -3.56
N ARG A 468 21.47 23.80 -3.02
CA ARG A 468 21.80 22.60 -3.81
C ARG A 468 20.78 22.36 -4.94
N ARG A 469 19.47 22.48 -4.67
CA ARG A 469 18.41 22.35 -5.70
C ARG A 469 18.54 23.39 -6.80
N THR A 470 18.84 24.63 -6.42
CA THR A 470 19.08 25.72 -7.37
C THR A 470 20.29 25.41 -8.26
N ASP A 471 21.34 24.82 -7.69
CA ASP A 471 22.55 24.46 -8.44
C ASP A 471 22.31 23.25 -9.36
N ASP A 472 21.58 22.22 -8.92
CA ASP A 472 21.18 21.08 -9.76
C ASP A 472 20.33 21.54 -10.97
N LEU A 473 19.35 22.43 -10.76
CA LEU A 473 18.52 22.95 -11.85
C LEU A 473 19.35 23.73 -12.87
N LYS A 474 20.26 24.60 -12.40
CA LYS A 474 21.20 25.31 -13.28
C LYS A 474 22.08 24.35 -14.08
N GLN A 475 22.54 23.24 -13.48
CA GLN A 475 23.31 22.23 -14.18
C GLN A 475 22.49 21.52 -15.26
N ILE A 476 21.22 21.22 -14.99
CA ILE A 476 20.31 20.62 -15.97
C ILE A 476 20.08 21.58 -17.14
N ASP A 477 19.76 22.85 -16.86
CA ASP A 477 19.54 23.87 -17.89
C ASP A 477 20.79 24.10 -18.74
N ALA A 478 21.99 24.05 -18.14
CA ALA A 478 23.26 24.18 -18.84
C ALA A 478 23.58 22.98 -19.77
N VAL A 479 22.99 21.81 -19.53
CA VAL A 479 23.21 20.57 -20.31
C VAL A 479 22.15 20.36 -21.40
N SER A 480 21.17 21.26 -21.53
CA SER A 480 20.24 21.33 -22.67
C SER A 480 20.64 22.41 -23.69
N PRO A 481 21.75 22.28 -24.44
CA PRO A 481 21.96 23.12 -25.62
C PRO A 481 21.03 22.67 -26.74
N GLU A 482 20.48 23.67 -27.43
CA GLU A 482 19.61 23.64 -28.61
C GLU A 482 19.79 22.39 -29.48
N THR A 483 18.75 21.54 -29.52
CA THR A 483 18.52 20.55 -30.58
C THR A 483 17.10 20.64 -31.10
#